data_AF-A0A9Q1BQQ0-F1
#
_entry.id   AF-A0A9Q1BQQ0-F1
#
_cell.length_a   1.000
_cell.length_b   1.000
_cell.length_c   1.000
_cell.angle_alpha   90.00
_cell.angle_beta   90.00
_cell.angle_gamma   90.00
#
_symmetry.space_group_name_H-M   'P 1'
#
loop_
_entity.id
_entity.type
_entity.pdbx_description
1 polymer ?
#
loop_
_entity_poly.entity_id
_entity_poly.type
_entity_poly.pdbx_seq_one_letter_code
_entity_poly.pdbx_strand_id
1 'polypeptide(L)'
;MTTLFNSIDKNIPAKLSSSRFSYPWVNRLIKRDIRQKQRLYNKVKKYGQSSHKFEFRKLRRSIDRKIRMSHNSYVRDIIGGSLKSDNTKPFWNLNLRGLMLVVSRRCRFKENSCPLPKIKPKP
;
A
#
# COMPACT_ATOMS: atom_id res chain seq x y z
N MET A 1 9.34 43.14 0.53
CA MET A 1 8.23 42.50 1.26
C MET A 1 7.79 41.22 0.54
N THR A 2 8.53 40.11 0.67
CA THR A 2 8.22 38.81 0.01
C THR A 2 8.41 37.62 0.95
N THR A 3 8.65 37.88 2.24
CA THR A 3 8.99 36.86 3.25
C THR A 3 7.88 35.83 3.45
N LEU A 4 6.61 36.25 3.39
CA LEU A 4 5.45 35.35 3.50
C LEU A 4 5.41 34.36 2.33
N PHE A 5 5.45 34.86 1.10
CA PHE A 5 5.41 34.01 -0.11
C PHE A 5 6.61 33.05 -0.16
N ASN A 6 7.80 33.52 0.23
CA ASN A 6 8.98 32.67 0.34
C ASN A 6 8.80 31.53 1.36
N SER A 7 8.14 31.80 2.49
CA SER A 7 7.85 30.78 3.50
C SER A 7 6.79 29.78 3.02
N ILE A 8 5.81 30.24 2.25
CA ILE A 8 4.78 29.39 1.63
C ILE A 8 5.43 28.43 0.63
N ASP A 9 6.26 28.94 -0.28
CA ASP A 9 6.94 28.14 -1.32
C ASP A 9 7.93 27.13 -0.73
N LYS A 10 8.55 27.47 0.41
CA LYS A 10 9.46 26.57 1.13
C LYS A 10 8.74 25.40 1.78
N ASN A 11 7.53 25.61 2.30
CA ASN A 11 6.81 24.64 3.12
C ASN A 11 5.75 23.84 2.36
N ILE A 12 5.13 24.44 1.34
CA ILE A 12 4.03 23.84 0.58
C ILE A 12 4.58 23.31 -0.76
N PRO A 13 4.30 22.05 -1.13
CA PRO A 13 4.70 21.54 -2.44
C PRO A 13 3.86 22.20 -3.56
N ALA A 14 4.54 22.82 -4.53
CA ALA A 14 3.91 23.50 -5.65
C ALA A 14 3.27 22.56 -6.70
N LYS A 15 3.70 21.29 -6.75
CA LYS A 15 3.16 20.28 -7.69
C LYS A 15 2.58 19.11 -6.89
N LEU A 16 1.31 18.81 -7.16
CA LEU A 16 0.51 17.81 -6.43
C LEU A 16 0.52 16.42 -7.07
N SER A 17 0.95 16.29 -8.33
CA SER A 17 0.86 15.03 -9.08
C SER A 17 2.16 14.69 -9.81
N SER A 18 2.46 13.40 -9.85
CA SER A 18 3.52 12.79 -10.67
C SER A 18 2.95 11.62 -11.45
N SER A 19 3.46 11.40 -12.66
CA SER A 19 2.91 10.49 -13.67
C SER A 19 3.00 8.99 -13.32
N ARG A 20 3.82 8.58 -12.34
CA ARG A 20 3.86 7.19 -11.83
C ARG A 20 4.26 7.12 -10.36
N PHE A 21 3.37 6.59 -9.51
CA PHE A 21 3.67 6.44 -8.09
C PHE A 21 4.21 5.04 -7.76
N SER A 22 5.47 4.99 -7.32
CA SER A 22 6.01 3.83 -6.61
C SER A 22 5.90 4.08 -5.11
N TYR A 23 5.14 3.23 -4.41
CA TYR A 23 5.03 3.28 -2.96
C TYR A 23 6.39 2.90 -2.33
N PRO A 24 7.07 3.80 -1.63
CA PRO A 24 8.40 3.52 -1.08
C PRO A 24 8.37 2.45 0.02
N TRP A 25 7.23 2.28 0.71
CA TRP A 25 7.01 1.22 1.69
C TRP A 25 6.61 -0.14 1.09
N VAL A 26 6.59 -0.30 -0.24
CA VAL A 26 6.27 -1.56 -0.92
C VAL A 26 7.50 -2.14 -1.60
N ASN A 27 8.26 -2.90 -0.81
CA ASN A 27 9.51 -3.53 -1.22
C ASN A 27 9.32 -4.66 -2.23
N ARG A 28 10.40 -5.04 -2.94
CA ARG A 28 10.42 -6.18 -3.89
C ARG A 28 9.95 -7.49 -3.25
N LEU A 29 10.28 -7.70 -1.98
CA LEU A 29 9.84 -8.86 -1.19
C LEU A 29 8.32 -8.88 -1.00
N ILE A 30 7.72 -7.75 -0.62
CA ILE A 30 6.26 -7.63 -0.48
C ILE A 30 5.57 -7.88 -1.83
N LYS A 31 6.12 -7.35 -2.94
CA LYS A 31 5.61 -7.62 -4.29
C LYS A 31 5.71 -9.11 -4.66
N ARG A 32 6.74 -9.83 -4.21
CA ARG A 32 6.88 -11.27 -4.40
C ARG A 32 5.79 -12.03 -3.63
N ASP A 33 5.57 -11.66 -2.37
CA ASP A 33 4.55 -12.29 -1.53
C ASP A 33 3.13 -12.04 -2.08
N ILE A 34 2.84 -10.84 -2.60
CA ILE A 34 1.57 -10.53 -3.27
C ILE A 34 1.35 -11.43 -4.50
N ARG A 35 2.39 -11.66 -5.31
CA ARG A 35 2.31 -12.60 -6.45
C ARG A 35 2.08 -14.03 -5.97
N GLN A 36 2.71 -14.46 -4.88
CA GLN A 36 2.49 -15.77 -4.28
C GLN A 36 1.05 -15.91 -3.75
N LYS A 37 0.51 -14.87 -3.10
CA LYS A 37 -0.90 -14.79 -2.68
C LYS A 37 -1.84 -15.00 -3.86
N GLN A 38 -1.56 -14.37 -5.00
CA GLN A 38 -2.36 -14.55 -6.21
C GLN A 38 -2.30 -15.98 -6.76
N ARG A 39 -1.11 -16.60 -6.76
CA ARG A 39 -0.96 -18.01 -7.17
C ARG A 39 -1.75 -18.95 -6.26
N LEU A 40 -1.72 -18.74 -4.95
CA LEU A 40 -2.51 -19.53 -3.99
C LEU A 40 -4.01 -19.33 -4.19
N TYR A 41 -4.46 -18.11 -4.45
CA TYR A 41 -5.85 -17.84 -4.78
C TYR A 41 -6.31 -18.64 -6.01
N ASN A 42 -5.49 -18.68 -7.07
CA ASN A 42 -5.77 -19.47 -8.26
C ASN A 42 -5.85 -20.98 -7.94
N LYS A 43 -4.98 -21.50 -7.06
CA LYS A 43 -5.05 -22.90 -6.59
C LYS A 43 -6.33 -23.17 -5.80
N VAL A 44 -6.71 -22.29 -4.87
CA VAL A 44 -7.96 -22.40 -4.10
C VAL A 44 -9.16 -22.40 -5.03
N LYS A 45 -9.17 -21.52 -6.04
CA LYS A 45 -10.23 -21.44 -7.05
C LYS A 45 -10.34 -22.72 -7.88
N LYS A 46 -9.20 -23.33 -8.24
CA LYS A 46 -9.16 -24.54 -9.09
C LYS A 46 -9.51 -25.83 -8.32
N TYR A 47 -8.96 -26.00 -7.13
CA TYR A 47 -9.00 -27.28 -6.40
C TYR A 47 -9.95 -27.28 -5.21
N GLY A 48 -10.35 -26.13 -4.68
CA GLY A 48 -11.28 -26.04 -3.55
C GLY A 48 -10.77 -26.55 -2.19
N GLN A 49 -9.54 -27.06 -2.11
CA GLN A 49 -8.98 -27.69 -0.91
C GLN A 49 -8.90 -26.73 0.30
N SER A 50 -9.23 -27.27 1.48
CA SER A 50 -9.18 -26.55 2.77
C SER A 50 -7.75 -26.11 3.14
N SER A 51 -6.75 -26.96 2.89
CA SER A 51 -5.33 -26.66 3.12
C SER A 51 -4.89 -25.40 2.36
N HIS A 52 -5.22 -25.28 1.08
CA HIS A 52 -4.89 -24.09 0.28
C HIS A 52 -5.58 -22.82 0.79
N LYS A 53 -6.82 -22.94 1.32
CA LYS A 53 -7.54 -21.81 1.91
C LYS A 53 -6.84 -21.32 3.19
N PHE A 54 -6.37 -22.24 4.02
CA PHE A 54 -5.62 -21.91 5.23
C PHE A 54 -4.31 -21.16 4.89
N GLU A 55 -3.51 -21.71 3.96
CA GLU A 55 -2.27 -21.09 3.51
C GLU A 55 -2.49 -19.71 2.89
N PHE A 56 -3.55 -19.54 2.10
CA PHE A 56 -3.93 -18.23 1.57
C PHE A 56 -4.22 -17.21 2.67
N ARG A 57 -5.00 -17.59 3.70
CA ARG A 57 -5.33 -16.71 4.84
C ARG A 57 -4.08 -16.37 5.67
N LYS A 58 -3.19 -17.35 5.89
CA LYS A 58 -1.92 -17.15 6.58
C LYS A 58 -1.02 -16.16 5.84
N LEU A 59 -0.85 -16.37 4.53
CA LEU A 59 -0.02 -15.49 3.70
C LEU A 59 -0.61 -14.07 3.59
N ARG A 60 -1.93 -13.94 3.46
CA ARG A 60 -2.60 -12.63 3.45
C ARG A 60 -2.30 -11.83 4.73
N ARG A 61 -2.47 -12.44 5.91
CA ARG A 61 -2.17 -11.79 7.20
C ARG A 61 -0.71 -11.38 7.32
N SER A 62 0.21 -12.23 6.84
CA SER A 62 1.64 -11.93 6.81
C SER A 62 1.96 -10.72 5.93
N ILE A 63 1.37 -10.64 4.73
CA ILE A 63 1.53 -9.50 3.81
C ILE A 63 0.99 -8.21 4.45
N ASP A 64 -0.22 -8.26 5.02
CA ASP A 64 -0.83 -7.10 5.65
C ASP A 64 0.04 -6.57 6.80
N ARG A 65 0.61 -7.47 7.62
CA ARG A 65 1.56 -7.10 8.67
C ARG A 65 2.82 -6.45 8.11
N LYS A 66 3.43 -7.04 7.08
CA LYS A 66 4.64 -6.49 6.44
C LYS A 66 4.42 -5.11 5.85
N ILE A 67 3.29 -4.89 5.17
CA ILE A 67 2.93 -3.58 4.61
C ILE A 67 2.75 -2.55 5.71
N ARG A 68 1.99 -2.87 6.78
CA ARG A 68 1.81 -1.96 7.92
C ARG A 68 3.13 -1.61 8.59
N MET A 69 3.99 -2.59 8.83
CA MET A 69 5.31 -2.36 9.43
C MET A 69 6.19 -1.47 8.55
N SER A 70 6.27 -1.76 7.25
CA SER A 70 7.07 -0.97 6.32
C SER A 70 6.54 0.46 6.18
N HIS A 71 5.22 0.62 6.16
CA HIS A 71 4.57 1.93 6.14
C HIS A 71 4.88 2.71 7.41
N ASN A 72 4.72 2.10 8.58
CA ASN A 72 4.98 2.76 9.86
C ASN A 72 6.47 3.11 10.04
N SER A 73 7.39 2.30 9.49
CA SER A 73 8.80 2.68 9.43
C SER A 73 8.98 3.92 8.57
N TYR A 74 8.50 3.88 7.33
CA TYR A 74 8.61 5.00 6.41
C TYR A 74 8.02 6.30 6.97
N VAL A 75 6.84 6.25 7.58
CA VAL A 75 6.20 7.41 8.21
C VAL A 75 7.05 7.95 9.35
N ARG A 76 7.56 7.08 10.23
CA ARG A 76 8.44 7.50 11.33
C ARG A 76 9.73 8.13 10.82
N ASP A 77 10.33 7.58 9.78
CA ASP A 77 11.58 8.10 9.21
C ASP A 77 11.37 9.46 8.53
N ILE A 78 10.26 9.62 7.80
CA ILE A 78 9.91 10.88 7.13
C ILE A 78 9.53 11.96 8.14
N ILE A 79 8.67 11.66 9.10
CA ILE A 79 8.26 12.62 10.13
C ILE A 79 9.46 12.94 11.03
N GLY A 80 10.19 11.92 11.48
CA GLY A 80 11.38 12.09 12.32
C GLY A 80 12.50 12.87 11.65
N GLY A 81 12.70 12.71 10.33
CA GLY A 81 13.65 13.53 9.56
C GLY A 81 13.15 14.95 9.28
N SER A 82 11.84 15.12 9.09
CA SER A 82 11.19 16.43 8.90
C SER A 82 11.14 17.26 10.19
N LEU A 83 11.31 16.68 11.37
CA LEU A 83 11.45 17.43 12.62
C LEU A 83 12.87 17.96 12.83
N LYS A 84 13.87 17.35 12.17
CA LYS A 84 15.29 17.75 12.26
C LYS A 84 15.70 18.76 11.19
N SER A 85 14.94 18.83 10.11
CA SER A 85 15.13 19.81 9.04
C SER A 85 13.85 20.62 8.95
N ASP A 86 13.91 21.95 8.89
CA ASP A 86 12.73 22.85 8.86
C ASP A 86 11.83 22.70 7.60
N ASN A 87 11.93 21.57 6.90
CA ASN A 87 11.22 21.24 5.68
C ASN A 87 9.93 20.47 6.00
N THR A 88 8.77 21.14 5.93
CA THR A 88 7.45 20.49 6.15
C THR A 88 6.86 19.80 4.91
N LYS A 89 7.47 19.96 3.73
CA LYS A 89 7.04 19.36 2.46
C LYS A 89 6.81 17.83 2.50
N PRO A 90 7.64 17.01 3.18
CA PRO A 90 7.44 15.56 3.24
C PRO A 90 6.12 15.15 3.91
N PHE A 91 5.66 15.90 4.91
CA PHE A 91 4.38 15.70 5.58
C PHE A 91 3.21 15.92 4.61
N TRP A 92 3.20 17.06 3.90
CA TRP A 92 2.18 17.37 2.90
C TRP A 92 2.13 16.33 1.80
N ASN A 93 3.30 15.93 1.30
CA ASN A 93 3.39 14.86 0.32
C ASN A 93 2.76 13.55 0.85
N LEU A 94 2.94 13.20 2.12
CA LEU A 94 2.37 11.98 2.69
C LEU A 94 0.84 12.02 2.76
N ASN A 95 0.27 13.14 3.24
CA ASN A 95 -1.18 13.31 3.36
C ASN A 95 -1.89 13.43 2.00
N LEU A 96 -1.29 14.16 1.06
CA LEU A 96 -1.82 14.32 -0.31
C LEU A 96 -1.72 13.00 -1.09
N ARG A 97 -0.73 12.16 -0.79
CA ARG A 97 -0.62 10.78 -1.32
C ARG A 97 -1.57 9.80 -0.63
N GLY A 98 -1.99 10.10 0.59
CA GLY A 98 -2.97 9.34 1.39
C GLY A 98 -4.40 9.39 0.85
N LEU A 99 -4.78 10.45 0.12
CA LEU A 99 -6.07 10.48 -0.62
C LEU A 99 -6.13 9.40 -1.71
N MET A 100 -4.97 8.85 -2.11
CA MET A 100 -4.84 7.73 -3.03
C MET A 100 -4.71 6.37 -2.31
N LEU A 101 -4.94 6.27 -1.00
CA LEU A 101 -5.24 4.98 -0.34
C LEU A 101 -6.69 4.52 -0.58
N VAL A 102 -7.48 5.32 -1.31
CA VAL A 102 -8.65 4.82 -2.06
C VAL A 102 -8.23 4.09 -3.35
N VAL A 103 -6.97 4.17 -3.79
CA VAL A 103 -6.44 3.46 -4.99
C VAL A 103 -5.90 2.06 -4.68
N SER A 104 -6.19 1.55 -3.49
CA SER A 104 -6.38 0.10 -3.34
C SER A 104 -7.59 -0.41 -4.17
N ARG A 105 -8.45 0.48 -4.70
CA ARG A 105 -9.59 0.12 -5.57
C ARG A 105 -9.25 0.00 -7.06
N ARG A 106 -8.01 0.24 -7.51
CA ARG A 106 -7.64 0.15 -8.95
C ARG A 106 -6.36 -0.64 -9.27
N CYS A 107 -5.90 -1.51 -8.38
CA CYS A 107 -5.56 -2.85 -8.88
C CYS A 107 -6.91 -3.55 -9.14
N ARG A 108 -7.02 -4.42 -10.14
CA ARG A 108 -8.21 -5.25 -10.40
C ARG A 108 -8.45 -6.25 -9.26
N PHE A 109 -8.72 -5.76 -8.06
CA PHE A 109 -8.90 -6.48 -6.81
C PHE A 109 -10.06 -5.80 -6.08
N LYS A 110 -11.26 -6.38 -6.20
CA LYS A 110 -12.47 -5.98 -5.46
C LYS A 110 -12.22 -6.23 -3.97
N GLU A 111 -11.69 -5.25 -3.24
CA GLU A 111 -11.13 -5.47 -1.90
C GLU A 111 -12.14 -5.66 -0.75
N ASN A 112 -13.44 -5.46 -0.96
CA ASN A 112 -14.43 -5.70 0.10
C ASN A 112 -15.33 -6.91 -0.12
N SER A 113 -15.05 -7.70 -1.17
CA SER A 113 -15.86 -8.86 -1.53
C SER A 113 -15.14 -9.74 -2.56
N CYS A 114 -13.93 -10.20 -2.24
CA CYS A 114 -13.51 -11.50 -2.74
C CYS A 114 -13.95 -12.53 -1.67
N PRO A 115 -15.23 -12.96 -1.67
CA PRO A 115 -15.58 -14.16 -0.92
C PRO A 115 -14.63 -15.25 -1.39
N LEU A 116 -14.29 -16.17 -0.48
CA LEU A 116 -13.62 -17.40 -0.90
C LEU A 116 -14.35 -17.93 -2.15
N PRO A 117 -13.63 -18.40 -3.18
CA PRO A 117 -14.28 -18.94 -4.37
C PRO A 117 -15.37 -19.91 -3.91
N LYS A 118 -16.63 -19.62 -4.26
CA LYS A 118 -17.72 -20.58 -4.04
C LYS A 118 -17.35 -21.80 -4.86
N ILE A 119 -17.00 -22.90 -4.19
CA ILE A 119 -16.64 -24.15 -4.85
C ILE A 119 -17.93 -24.65 -5.49
N LYS A 120 -18.02 -24.65 -6.82
CA LYS A 120 -19.14 -25.34 -7.48
C LYS A 120 -18.92 -26.84 -7.26
N PRO A 121 -19.94 -27.62 -6.86
CA PRO A 121 -19.82 -29.07 -6.80
C PRO A 121 -19.35 -29.57 -8.18
N LYS A 122 -18.40 -30.51 -8.18
CA LYS A 122 -18.04 -31.21 -9.42
C LYS A 122 -19.24 -32.04 -9.89
N PRO A 123 -19.53 -32.11 -11.19
CA PRO A 123 -20.51 -33.05 -11.72
C PRO A 123 -20.10 -34.49 -11.42
#